data_AF-A0A800L8E0-F1
#
_entry.id   AF-A0A800L8E0-F1
#
_cell.length_a   1.000
_cell.length_b   1.000
_cell.length_c   1.000
_cell.angle_alpha   90.00
_cell.angle_beta   90.00
_cell.angle_gamma   90.00
#
_symmetry.space_group_name_H-M   'P 1'
#
loop_
_entity.id
_entity.type
_entity.pdbx_description
1 polymer ?
#
loop_
_entity_poly.entity_id
_entity_poly.type
_entity_poly.pdbx_seq_one_letter_code
_entity_poly.pdbx_strand_id
1 'polypeptide(L)'
;DVQIKMDITTSFMPVPTDAGMDTLGVIGIMPEVFYRDMTIGEAFNIGWLRTEGSFGMIIMSLKMLGSGDASMSDFGGPIMIAQLAGQTAEAGWIPFLTFMALISVNLAFINILPIPGLDGGHIMIHLIEGILRRPLTMKARIIIQQIGMAFLLMLMVTVVFNDISRLFN
;
A
#
# COMPACT_ATOMS: atom_id res chain seq x y z
N ASP A 1 -7.74 25.24 25.37
CA ASP A 1 -9.06 25.56 24.79
C ASP A 1 -9.06 25.32 23.29
N VAL A 2 -9.73 24.26 22.82
CA VAL A 2 -9.96 24.03 21.39
C VAL A 2 -11.23 24.78 21.01
N GLN A 3 -11.10 25.90 20.32
CA GLN A 3 -12.26 26.63 19.78
C GLN A 3 -12.75 25.90 18.53
N ILE A 4 -13.83 25.13 18.66
CA ILE A 4 -14.50 24.52 17.52
C ILE A 4 -15.42 25.57 16.91
N LYS A 5 -15.03 26.11 15.75
CA LYS A 5 -15.86 27.01 14.95
C LYS A 5 -16.86 26.14 14.19
N MET A 6 -18.13 26.17 14.60
CA MET A 6 -19.22 25.44 13.92
C MET A 6 -19.97 26.39 13.00
N ASP A 7 -19.64 26.35 11.72
CA ASP A 7 -20.42 27.04 10.69
C ASP A 7 -21.60 26.13 10.28
N ILE A 8 -22.84 26.58 10.56
CA ILE A 8 -24.06 25.82 10.26
C ILE A 8 -24.49 26.15 8.83
N THR A 9 -24.33 25.17 7.92
CA THR A 9 -24.76 25.30 6.53
C THR A 9 -25.89 24.31 6.24
N THR A 10 -27.00 24.79 5.69
CA THR A 10 -28.13 23.94 5.29
C THR A 10 -27.83 23.26 3.96
N SER A 11 -28.02 21.94 3.89
CA SER A 11 -27.93 21.17 2.66
C SER A 11 -29.21 20.35 2.47
N PHE A 12 -29.51 19.96 1.23
CA PHE A 12 -30.68 19.17 0.87
C PHE A 12 -30.24 17.91 0.13
N MET A 13 -30.89 16.78 0.43
CA MET A 13 -30.69 15.54 -0.32
C MET A 13 -31.96 15.21 -1.10
N PRO A 14 -31.86 14.92 -2.41
CA PRO A 14 -32.99 14.44 -3.17
C PRO A 14 -33.32 13.00 -2.74
N VAL A 15 -34.57 12.76 -2.39
CA VAL A 15 -35.07 11.44 -1.96
C VAL A 15 -36.24 11.03 -2.86
N PRO A 16 -36.19 9.84 -3.48
CA PRO A 16 -37.30 9.33 -4.26
C PRO A 16 -38.48 9.00 -3.36
N THR A 17 -39.65 9.53 -3.70
CA THR A 17 -40.94 9.28 -3.02
C THR A 17 -41.98 8.82 -4.05
N ASP A 18 -43.10 8.24 -3.58
CA ASP A 18 -44.17 7.72 -4.44
C ASP A 18 -44.80 8.76 -5.39
N ALA A 19 -44.57 10.06 -5.14
CA ALA A 19 -45.04 11.19 -5.95
C ALA A 19 -43.96 11.86 -6.82
N GLY A 20 -42.70 11.38 -6.79
CA GLY A 20 -41.58 11.95 -7.54
C GLY A 20 -40.31 12.16 -6.71
N MET A 21 -39.46 13.10 -7.13
CA MET A 21 -38.25 13.50 -6.39
C MET A 21 -38.62 14.59 -5.38
N ASP A 22 -38.49 14.31 -4.09
CA ASP A 22 -38.67 15.30 -3.02
C ASP A 22 -37.31 15.68 -2.41
N THR A 23 -37.20 16.85 -1.77
CA THR A 23 -35.97 17.32 -1.12
C THR A 23 -36.16 17.34 0.39
N LEU A 24 -35.42 16.50 1.10
CA LEU A 24 -35.38 16.52 2.56
C LEU A 24 -34.16 17.32 3.03
N GLY A 25 -34.39 18.21 4.00
CA GLY A 25 -33.31 18.91 4.71
C GLY A 25 -32.52 17.92 5.57
N VAL A 26 -31.19 17.97 5.45
CA VAL A 26 -30.30 17.04 6.19
C VAL A 26 -29.65 17.76 7.37
N ILE A 27 -29.63 17.12 8.54
CA ILE A 27 -28.87 17.54 9.73
C ILE A 27 -27.73 16.54 9.91
N GLY A 28 -26.48 17.03 9.89
CA GLY A 28 -25.30 16.18 10.06
C GLY A 28 -24.00 16.95 10.09
N ILE A 29 -22.91 16.26 10.43
CA ILE A 29 -21.55 16.79 10.35
C ILE A 29 -20.92 16.17 9.10
N MET A 30 -20.59 17.00 8.11
CA MET A 30 -19.79 16.58 6.97
C MET A 30 -18.44 17.32 6.99
N PRO A 31 -17.32 16.62 6.74
CA PRO A 31 -16.04 17.29 6.58
C PRO A 31 -16.10 18.19 5.34
N GLU A 32 -15.78 19.46 5.52
CA GLU A 32 -15.62 20.39 4.41
C GLU A 32 -14.23 20.19 3.80
N VAL A 33 -14.18 19.72 2.55
CA VAL A 33 -12.93 19.46 1.85
C VAL A 33 -12.50 20.73 1.12
N PHE A 34 -11.57 21.47 1.72
CA PHE A 34 -10.97 22.63 1.06
C PHE A 34 -9.88 22.17 0.09
N TYR A 35 -10.14 22.32 -1.20
CA TYR A 35 -9.10 22.20 -2.22
C TYR A 35 -8.24 23.46 -2.19
N ARG A 36 -6.97 23.29 -1.86
CA ARG A 36 -5.98 24.37 -1.93
C ARG A 36 -4.99 24.03 -3.03
N ASP A 37 -4.73 24.99 -3.91
CA ASP A 37 -3.67 24.87 -4.89
C ASP A 37 -2.32 24.71 -4.20
N MET A 38 -1.56 23.72 -4.64
CA MET A 38 -0.27 23.36 -4.07
C MET A 38 0.83 23.80 -5.02
N THR A 39 1.85 24.46 -4.48
CA THR A 39 3.08 24.67 -5.23
C THR A 39 3.82 23.35 -5.41
N ILE A 40 4.71 23.26 -6.41
CA ILE A 40 5.50 22.05 -6.67
C ILE A 40 6.34 21.64 -5.42
N GLY A 41 6.90 22.63 -4.70
CA GLY A 41 7.67 22.37 -3.49
C GLY A 41 6.82 21.84 -2.34
N GLU A 42 5.63 22.39 -2.12
CA GLU A 42 4.68 21.88 -1.13
C GLU A 42 4.20 20.47 -1.49
N ALA A 43 3.91 20.22 -2.77
CA ALA A 43 3.52 18.90 -3.25
C ALA A 43 4.61 17.85 -3.00
N PHE A 44 5.89 18.19 -3.22
CA PHE A 44 7.01 17.30 -2.92
C PHE A 44 7.13 17.00 -1.42
N ASN A 45 7.08 18.03 -0.57
CA ASN A 45 7.16 17.85 0.88
C ASN A 45 6.00 16.98 1.41
N ILE A 46 4.79 17.20 0.90
CA ILE A 46 3.63 16.40 1.28
C ILE A 46 3.75 14.98 0.75
N GLY A 47 4.28 14.79 -0.46
CA GLY A 47 4.62 13.48 -1.00
C GLY A 47 5.59 12.73 -0.09
N TRP A 48 6.68 13.40 0.32
CA TRP A 48 7.68 12.83 1.24
C TRP A 48 7.07 12.39 2.58
N LEU A 49 6.29 13.29 3.22
CA LEU A 49 5.61 12.98 4.48
C LEU A 49 4.61 11.83 4.34
N ARG A 50 3.88 11.76 3.22
CA ARG A 50 2.97 10.65 2.93
C ARG A 50 3.74 9.34 2.76
N THR A 51 4.86 9.35 2.04
CA THR A 51 5.71 8.18 1.88
C THR A 51 6.25 7.68 3.23
N GLU A 52 6.75 8.57 4.08
CA GLU A 52 7.20 8.22 5.43
C GLU A 52 6.08 7.59 6.26
N GLY A 53 4.90 8.22 6.26
CA GLY A 53 3.71 7.67 6.93
C GLY A 53 3.33 6.28 6.40
N SER A 54 3.39 6.08 5.08
CA SER A 54 3.15 4.77 4.45
C SER A 54 4.16 3.72 4.89
N PHE A 55 5.45 4.06 4.97
CA PHE A 55 6.48 3.16 5.53
C PHE A 55 6.17 2.78 6.98
N GLY A 56 5.75 3.74 7.81
CA GLY A 56 5.34 3.48 9.18
C GLY A 56 4.14 2.53 9.27
N MET A 57 3.14 2.70 8.40
CA MET A 57 1.99 1.79 8.34
C MET A 57 2.39 0.37 7.94
N ILE A 58 3.29 0.20 6.97
CA ILE A 58 3.78 -1.14 6.55
C ILE A 58 4.42 -1.86 7.75
N ILE A 59 5.29 -1.16 8.49
CA ILE A 59 5.96 -1.73 9.68
C ILE A 59 4.92 -2.12 10.74
N MET A 60 3.92 -1.26 10.97
CA MET A 60 2.84 -1.55 11.92
C MET A 60 2.02 -2.77 11.50
N SER A 61 1.64 -2.87 10.23
CA SER A 61 0.91 -4.03 9.69
C SER A 61 1.69 -5.33 9.84
N LEU A 62 3.00 -5.32 9.57
CA LEU A 62 3.87 -6.47 9.79
C LEU A 62 3.96 -6.86 11.27
N LYS A 63 4.01 -5.87 12.17
CA LYS A 63 4.00 -6.12 13.62
C LYS A 63 2.69 -6.75 14.07
N MET A 64 1.55 -6.29 13.57
CA MET A 64 0.23 -6.84 13.87
C MET A 64 0.06 -8.28 13.35
N LEU A 65 0.61 -8.56 12.17
CA LEU A 65 0.67 -9.92 11.63
C LEU A 65 1.53 -10.84 12.51
N GLY A 66 2.63 -10.32 13.06
CA GLY A 66 3.48 -11.06 14.00
C GLY A 66 2.86 -11.27 15.38
N SER A 67 2.00 -10.35 15.86
CA SER A 67 1.27 -10.50 17.13
C SER A 67 -0.02 -11.33 17.02
N GLY A 68 -0.49 -11.60 15.79
CA GLY A 68 -1.75 -12.31 15.54
C GLY A 68 -2.99 -11.41 15.57
N ASP A 69 -2.81 -10.10 15.66
CA ASP A 69 -3.91 -9.11 15.61
C ASP A 69 -4.41 -8.86 14.18
N ALA A 70 -3.65 -9.29 13.17
CA ALA A 70 -4.03 -9.26 11.76
C ALA A 70 -3.96 -10.67 11.16
N SER A 71 -4.89 -11.00 10.28
CA SER A 71 -4.91 -12.28 9.58
C SER A 71 -4.08 -12.22 8.30
N MET A 72 -3.48 -13.36 7.91
CA MET A 72 -2.84 -13.51 6.60
C MET A 72 -3.82 -13.27 5.44
N SER A 73 -5.13 -13.45 5.67
CA SER A 73 -6.19 -13.13 4.70
C SER A 73 -6.34 -11.64 4.42
N ASP A 74 -5.85 -10.77 5.32
CA ASP A 74 -5.97 -9.32 5.19
C ASP A 74 -4.92 -8.74 4.23
N PHE A 75 -3.91 -9.53 3.88
CA PHE A 75 -2.89 -9.19 2.91
C PHE A 75 -3.33 -9.64 1.52
N GLY A 76 -3.66 -8.67 0.66
CA GLY A 76 -4.06 -8.94 -0.71
C GLY A 76 -2.92 -9.50 -1.55
N GLY A 77 -3.13 -10.64 -2.19
CA GLY A 77 -2.19 -11.18 -3.18
C GLY A 77 -2.31 -10.51 -4.55
N PRO A 78 -1.56 -11.00 -5.56
CA PRO A 78 -1.45 -10.38 -6.88
C PRO A 78 -2.79 -10.18 -7.60
N ILE A 79 -3.74 -11.11 -7.42
CA ILE A 79 -5.04 -11.02 -8.08
C ILE A 79 -5.91 -9.96 -7.41
N MET A 80 -5.90 -9.89 -6.08
CA MET A 80 -6.60 -8.83 -5.35
C MET A 80 -6.03 -7.45 -5.67
N ILE A 81 -4.70 -7.32 -5.80
CA ILE A 81 -4.05 -6.08 -6.25
C ILE A 81 -4.56 -5.68 -7.64
N ALA A 82 -4.68 -6.62 -8.57
CA ALA A 82 -5.21 -6.35 -9.92
C ALA A 82 -6.68 -5.90 -9.89
N GLN A 83 -7.51 -6.51 -9.04
CA GLN A 83 -8.91 -6.11 -8.85
C GLN A 83 -9.02 -4.69 -8.28
N LEU A 84 -8.25 -4.38 -7.23
CA LEU A 84 -8.20 -3.04 -6.63
C LEU A 84 -7.68 -1.99 -7.62
N ALA A 85 -6.70 -2.35 -8.47
CA ALA A 85 -6.23 -1.48 -9.54
C ALA A 85 -7.36 -1.13 -10.52
N GLY A 86 -8.19 -2.11 -10.91
CA GLY A 86 -9.36 -1.89 -11.76
C GLY A 86 -10.40 -0.98 -11.11
N GLN A 87 -10.77 -1.26 -9.86
CA GLN A 87 -11.73 -0.45 -9.10
C GLN A 87 -11.27 1.00 -8.92
N THR A 88 -9.98 1.19 -8.59
CA THR A 88 -9.43 2.54 -8.41
C THR A 88 -9.26 3.29 -9.73
N ALA A 89 -9.01 2.59 -10.84
CA ALA A 89 -9.02 3.18 -12.18
C ALA A 89 -10.42 3.64 -12.60
N GLU A 90 -11.46 2.86 -12.31
CA GLU A 90 -12.86 3.24 -12.56
C GLU A 90 -13.30 4.44 -11.69
N ALA A 91 -12.77 4.55 -10.48
CA ALA A 91 -13.01 5.69 -9.57
C ALA A 91 -12.30 6.99 -10.00
N GLY A 92 -11.39 6.94 -10.97
CA GLY A 92 -10.72 8.10 -11.58
C GLY A 92 -9.23 8.23 -11.27
N TRP A 93 -8.61 9.30 -11.78
CA TRP A 93 -7.15 9.47 -11.77
C TRP A 93 -6.53 9.62 -10.38
N ILE A 94 -7.17 10.40 -9.50
CA ILE A 94 -6.66 10.64 -8.14
C ILE A 94 -6.58 9.34 -7.32
N PRO A 95 -7.65 8.53 -7.21
CA PRO A 95 -7.58 7.26 -6.48
C PRO A 95 -6.63 6.25 -7.13
N PHE A 96 -6.58 6.19 -8.47
CA PHE A 96 -5.65 5.32 -9.18
C PHE A 96 -4.18 5.65 -8.89
N LEU A 97 -3.79 6.92 -9.00
CA LEU A 97 -2.41 7.37 -8.69
C LEU A 97 -2.07 7.17 -7.22
N THR A 98 -3.05 7.37 -6.32
CA THR A 98 -2.87 7.13 -4.89
C THR A 98 -2.62 5.64 -4.61
N PHE A 99 -3.39 4.76 -5.25
CA PHE A 99 -3.18 3.31 -5.16
C PHE A 99 -1.83 2.88 -5.74
N MET A 100 -1.46 3.41 -6.90
CA MET A 100 -0.15 3.16 -7.50
C MET A 100 1.00 3.60 -6.61
N ALA A 101 0.88 4.76 -5.96
CA ALA A 101 1.86 5.25 -4.99
C ALA A 101 1.97 4.30 -3.78
N LEU A 102 0.84 3.82 -3.25
CA LEU A 102 0.83 2.84 -2.15
C LEU A 102 1.55 1.53 -2.55
N ILE A 103 1.24 0.97 -3.72
CA ILE A 103 1.90 -0.24 -4.23
C ILE A 103 3.39 0.00 -4.46
N SER A 104 3.77 1.17 -4.98
CA SER A 104 5.18 1.53 -5.20
C SER A 104 5.98 1.56 -3.89
N VAL A 105 5.41 2.15 -2.83
CA VAL A 105 6.05 2.18 -1.50
C VAL A 105 6.17 0.77 -0.91
N ASN A 106 5.13 -0.07 -1.04
CA ASN A 106 5.19 -1.47 -0.60
C ASN A 106 6.28 -2.25 -1.31
N LEU A 107 6.40 -2.09 -2.63
CA LEU A 107 7.44 -2.76 -3.42
C LEU A 107 8.84 -2.27 -3.06
N ALA A 108 9.00 -0.95 -2.84
CA ALA A 108 10.25 -0.38 -2.35
C ALA A 108 10.66 -0.96 -1.00
N PHE A 109 9.71 -1.08 -0.06
CA PHE A 109 9.95 -1.71 1.24
C PHE A 109 10.42 -3.17 1.09
N ILE A 110 9.69 -3.98 0.33
CA ILE A 110 10.02 -5.40 0.12
C ILE A 110 11.38 -5.56 -0.56
N ASN A 111 11.70 -4.72 -1.55
CA ASN A 111 12.97 -4.78 -2.26
C ASN A 111 14.18 -4.40 -1.40
N ILE A 112 14.00 -3.67 -0.30
CA ILE A 112 15.10 -3.36 0.65
C ILE A 112 15.37 -4.53 1.59
N LEU A 113 14.44 -5.48 1.73
CA LEU A 113 14.61 -6.62 2.63
C LEU A 113 15.80 -7.49 2.21
N PRO A 114 16.52 -8.08 3.18
CA PRO A 114 17.70 -8.92 2.93
C PRO A 114 17.29 -10.31 2.41
N ILE A 115 16.58 -10.37 1.30
CA ILE A 115 16.09 -11.61 0.67
C ILE A 115 16.92 -11.86 -0.60
N PRO A 116 17.65 -12.98 -0.67
CA PRO A 116 18.38 -13.35 -1.89
C PRO A 116 17.44 -13.44 -3.10
N GLY A 117 17.82 -12.82 -4.22
CA GLY A 117 16.97 -12.71 -5.41
C GLY A 117 16.24 -11.36 -5.55
N LEU A 118 16.20 -10.54 -4.49
CA LEU A 118 15.81 -9.13 -4.52
C LEU A 118 17.03 -8.21 -4.41
N ASP A 119 16.84 -6.92 -4.71
CA ASP A 119 17.88 -5.88 -4.65
C ASP A 119 18.56 -5.80 -3.26
N GLY A 120 17.79 -5.88 -2.18
CA GLY A 120 18.29 -5.90 -0.80
C GLY A 120 19.14 -7.13 -0.47
N GLY A 121 18.94 -8.25 -1.16
CA GLY A 121 19.81 -9.42 -1.09
C GLY A 121 21.23 -9.13 -1.59
N HIS A 122 21.37 -8.32 -2.63
CA HIS A 122 22.68 -7.87 -3.11
C HIS A 122 23.35 -6.94 -2.11
N ILE A 123 22.57 -6.02 -1.52
CA ILE A 123 23.06 -5.13 -0.45
C ILE A 123 23.59 -5.98 0.71
N MET A 124 22.85 -6.99 1.15
CA MET A 124 23.30 -7.89 2.22
C MET A 124 24.59 -8.62 1.87
N ILE A 125 24.72 -9.16 0.65
CA ILE A 125 25.94 -9.82 0.20
C ILE A 125 27.13 -8.86 0.25
N HIS A 126 26.96 -7.62 -0.22
CA HIS A 126 28.02 -6.61 -0.20
C HIS A 126 28.37 -6.16 1.22
N LEU A 127 27.40 -6.05 2.13
CA LEU A 127 27.65 -5.79 3.54
C LEU A 127 28.48 -6.92 4.17
N ILE A 128 28.15 -8.17 3.88
CA ILE A 128 28.92 -9.34 4.33
C ILE A 128 30.35 -9.29 3.78
N GLU A 129 30.52 -9.02 2.48
CA GLU A 129 31.85 -8.86 1.85
C GLU A 129 32.66 -7.72 2.48
N GLY A 130 32.01 -6.61 2.83
CA GLY A 130 32.61 -5.49 3.52
C GLY A 130 33.09 -5.84 4.93
N ILE A 131 32.29 -6.60 5.69
CA ILE A 131 32.66 -7.09 7.03
C ILE A 131 33.79 -8.12 6.94
N LEU A 132 33.68 -9.08 6.02
CA LEU A 132 34.68 -10.11 5.81
C LEU A 132 35.98 -9.55 5.19
N ARG A 133 35.93 -8.33 4.62
CA ARG A 133 37.00 -7.68 3.84
C ARG A 133 37.54 -8.57 2.71
N ARG A 134 36.74 -9.52 2.22
CA ARG A 134 37.06 -10.40 1.10
C ARG A 134 35.79 -10.69 0.29
N PRO A 135 35.90 -10.76 -1.05
CA PRO A 135 34.75 -11.07 -1.89
C PRO A 135 34.31 -12.52 -1.66
N LEU A 136 33.00 -12.76 -1.76
CA LEU A 136 32.48 -14.12 -1.84
C LEU A 136 32.91 -14.73 -3.18
N THR A 137 33.11 -16.05 -3.19
CA THR A 137 33.40 -16.74 -4.44
C THR A 137 32.21 -16.62 -5.40
N MET A 138 32.49 -16.54 -6.71
CA MET A 138 31.45 -16.47 -7.73
C MET A 138 30.44 -17.62 -7.59
N LYS A 139 30.94 -18.83 -7.27
CA LYS A 139 30.10 -20.02 -7.02
C LYS A 139 29.15 -19.80 -5.84
N ALA A 140 29.64 -19.28 -4.72
CA ALA A 140 28.79 -19.01 -3.55
C ALA A 140 27.69 -17.98 -3.87
N ARG A 141 28.03 -16.89 -4.57
CA ARG A 141 27.05 -15.87 -4.97
C ARG A 141 25.96 -16.44 -5.86
N ILE A 142 26.32 -17.23 -6.88
CA ILE A 142 25.37 -17.88 -7.78
C ILE A 142 24.45 -18.81 -7.01
N ILE A 143 25.00 -19.65 -6.12
CA ILE A 143 24.19 -20.59 -5.33
C ILE A 143 23.20 -19.84 -4.43
N ILE A 144 23.64 -18.81 -3.70
CA ILE A 144 22.78 -18.02 -2.82
C ILE A 144 21.63 -17.38 -3.63
N GLN A 145 21.93 -16.80 -4.78
CA GLN A 145 20.91 -16.19 -5.64
C GLN A 145 19.95 -17.22 -6.24
N GLN A 146 20.44 -18.38 -6.68
CA GLN A 146 19.59 -19.44 -7.22
C GLN A 146 18.64 -20.00 -6.17
N ILE A 147 19.12 -20.24 -4.94
CA ILE A 147 18.29 -20.67 -3.81
C ILE A 147 17.24 -19.61 -3.51
N GLY A 148 17.64 -18.33 -3.45
CA GLY A 148 16.73 -17.20 -3.26
C GLY A 148 15.64 -17.12 -4.32
N MET A 149 16.03 -17.19 -5.59
CA MET A 149 15.11 -17.15 -6.73
C MET A 149 14.15 -18.34 -6.72
N ALA A 150 14.64 -19.55 -6.46
CA ALA A 150 13.78 -20.73 -6.35
C ALA A 150 12.76 -20.59 -5.22
N PHE A 151 13.17 -20.05 -4.07
CA PHE A 151 12.29 -19.76 -2.95
C PHE A 151 11.23 -18.70 -3.30
N LEU A 152 11.63 -17.59 -3.94
CA LEU A 152 10.72 -16.53 -4.37
C LEU A 152 9.69 -17.04 -5.38
N LEU A 153 10.11 -17.83 -6.37
CA LEU A 153 9.22 -18.44 -7.36
C LEU A 153 8.23 -19.41 -6.69
N MET A 154 8.70 -20.24 -5.76
CA MET A 154 7.83 -21.12 -4.98
C MET A 154 6.78 -20.31 -4.21
N LEU A 155 7.20 -19.26 -3.50
CA LEU A 155 6.29 -18.38 -2.76
C LEU A 155 5.28 -17.70 -3.69
N MET A 156 5.73 -17.20 -4.84
CA MET A 156 4.85 -16.57 -5.84
C MET A 156 3.76 -17.54 -6.29
N VAL A 157 4.11 -18.78 -6.62
CA VAL A 157 3.14 -19.82 -6.98
C VAL A 157 2.16 -20.10 -5.84
N THR A 158 2.65 -20.23 -4.60
CA THR A 158 1.79 -20.47 -3.43
C THR A 158 0.81 -19.33 -3.18
N VAL A 159 1.27 -18.08 -3.24
CA VAL A 159 0.42 -16.90 -3.04
C VAL A 159 -0.63 -16.80 -4.14
N VAL A 160 -0.24 -16.96 -5.41
CA VAL A 160 -1.19 -16.95 -6.53
C VAL A 160 -2.22 -18.07 -6.40
N PHE A 161 -1.80 -19.28 -6.03
CA PHE A 161 -2.71 -20.41 -5.84
C PHE A 161 -3.72 -20.16 -4.70
N ASN A 162 -3.26 -19.57 -3.58
CA ASN A 162 -4.11 -19.18 -2.46
C ASN A 162 -5.11 -18.11 -2.88
N ASP A 163 -4.64 -17.07 -3.58
CA ASP A 163 -5.48 -16.00 -4.12
C ASP A 163 -6.59 -16.54 -5.03
N ILE A 164 -6.24 -17.46 -5.92
CA ILE A 164 -7.21 -18.09 -6.83
C ILE A 164 -8.21 -18.94 -6.05
N SER A 165 -7.75 -19.72 -5.07
CA SER A 165 -8.61 -20.56 -4.23
C SER A 165 -9.61 -19.73 -3.43
N ARG A 166 -9.22 -18.53 -2.97
CA ARG A 166 -10.12 -17.57 -2.31
C ARG A 166 -11.21 -17.02 -3.23
N LEU A 167 -11.00 -16.96 -4.54
CA LEU A 167 -12.02 -16.48 -5.49
C LEU A 167 -13.10 -17.53 -5.81
N PHE A 168 -12.80 -18.81 -5.60
CA PHE A 168 -13.72 -19.91 -5.87
C PHE A 168 -14.48 -20.41 -4.64
N ASN A 169 -14.06 -20.01 -3.43
CA ASN A 169 -14.73 -20.30 -2.16
C ASN A 169 -15.54 -19.09 -1.68
#